data_AF-A0AAP0SC91-F1
#
_entry.id   AF-A0AAP0SC91-F1
#
_cell.length_a   1.000
_cell.length_b   1.000
_cell.length_c   1.000
_cell.angle_alpha   90.00
_cell.angle_beta   90.00
_cell.angle_gamma   90.00
#
_symmetry.space_group_name_H-M   'P 1'
#
loop_
_entity.id
_entity.type
_entity.pdbx_description
1 polymer ?
#
loop_
_entity_poly.entity_id
_entity_poly.type
_entity_poly.pdbx_seq_one_letter_code
_entity_poly.pdbx_strand_id
1 'polypeptide(L)'
;MASGEESDDTANTPSSPKNIYKDPDDGRQRFLLELEFVQCLANPTYIHYLAQNRYFEDEAFIGYLKYLQYWQRPEYTKFIMYPHCLFFLELLQNSNFRNAMAHPGNKELAHRQQFFFWKNYRNNRLKHILARPLPEPVAAPPASAPPLPPVPPVPATTIAVTASPAPALSPMQFSIPPGSALAKNDMRNSGVDRRKRKKEV
;
A
#
# COMPACT_ATOMS: atom_id res chain seq x y z
N MET A 1 43.90 -61.19 37.34
CA MET A 1 43.88 -59.72 37.45
C MET A 1 43.32 -59.22 36.12
N ALA A 2 42.01 -58.94 36.00
CA ALA A 2 41.33 -57.69 36.39
C ALA A 2 41.86 -56.51 35.55
N SER A 3 41.08 -55.67 34.85
CA SER A 3 39.65 -55.35 34.88
C SER A 3 39.24 -54.78 33.52
N GLY A 4 37.95 -54.87 33.19
CA GLY A 4 37.36 -54.10 32.09
C GLY A 4 37.02 -52.68 32.53
N GLU A 5 36.97 -51.77 31.56
CA GLU A 5 36.10 -50.60 31.56
C GLU A 5 35.57 -50.41 30.14
N GLU A 6 34.25 -50.30 30.08
CA GLU A 6 33.39 -50.11 28.92
C GLU A 6 32.75 -48.73 29.10
N SER A 7 32.82 -47.86 28.10
CA SER A 7 31.97 -46.66 27.88
C SER A 7 32.46 -46.03 26.56
N ASP A 8 31.92 -46.39 25.39
CA ASP A 8 30.67 -45.88 24.80
C ASP A 8 30.43 -44.38 25.05
N ASP A 9 30.84 -43.55 24.09
CA ASP A 9 30.28 -42.21 23.89
C ASP A 9 30.18 -41.96 22.38
N THR A 10 29.26 -42.71 21.77
CA THR A 10 28.87 -42.55 20.38
C THR A 10 27.60 -41.70 20.31
N ALA A 11 27.75 -40.49 19.77
CA ALA A 11 26.71 -39.71 19.09
C ALA A 11 25.45 -39.31 19.90
N ASN A 12 25.52 -38.17 20.60
CA ASN A 12 24.33 -37.42 20.98
C ASN A 12 24.12 -36.23 20.02
N THR A 13 23.68 -36.52 18.79
CA THR A 13 23.08 -35.50 17.91
C THR A 13 21.60 -35.40 18.29
N PRO A 14 21.08 -34.25 18.79
CA PRO A 14 19.65 -34.13 19.03
C PRO A 14 18.93 -34.14 17.68
N SER A 15 18.39 -35.30 17.33
CA SER A 15 17.47 -35.51 16.22
C SER A 15 16.25 -34.61 16.44
N SER A 16 16.26 -33.44 15.81
CA SER A 16 15.07 -32.61 15.65
C SER A 16 13.94 -33.49 15.09
N PRO A 17 12.78 -33.58 15.76
CA PRO A 17 11.70 -34.44 15.28
C PRO A 17 11.22 -33.88 13.95
N LYS A 18 11.60 -34.54 12.85
CA LYS A 18 11.01 -34.35 11.53
C LYS A 18 9.58 -34.86 11.58
N ASN A 19 8.70 -34.11 12.23
CA ASN A 19 7.26 -34.27 12.09
C ASN A 19 6.91 -33.77 10.68
N ILE A 20 7.19 -34.62 9.69
CA ILE A 20 6.76 -34.44 8.31
C ILE A 20 5.26 -34.68 8.35
N TYR A 21 4.51 -33.59 8.57
CA TYR A 21 3.07 -33.60 8.45
C TYR A 21 2.71 -34.12 7.06
N LYS A 22 2.16 -35.33 7.01
CA LYS A 22 1.62 -35.93 5.79
C LYS A 22 0.23 -35.34 5.61
N ASP A 23 0.13 -34.33 4.75
CA ASP A 23 -1.15 -33.74 4.40
C ASP A 23 -2.01 -34.80 3.71
N PRO A 24 -3.21 -35.13 4.22
CA PRO A 24 -4.10 -36.13 3.64
C PRO A 24 -4.55 -35.81 2.21
N ASP A 25 -4.40 -34.56 1.75
CA ASP A 25 -4.82 -34.09 0.41
C ASP A 25 -3.62 -33.57 -0.43
N ASP A 26 -2.42 -34.14 -0.24
CA ASP A 26 -1.18 -33.82 -1.00
C ASP A 26 -0.78 -32.32 -0.99
N GLY A 27 -1.12 -31.61 0.09
CA GLY A 27 -0.83 -30.18 0.23
C GLY A 27 -1.87 -29.25 -0.40
N ARG A 28 -2.90 -29.80 -1.08
CA ARG A 28 -3.98 -29.01 -1.69
C ARG A 28 -4.77 -28.23 -0.66
N GLN A 29 -5.13 -28.86 0.45
CA GLN A 29 -5.85 -28.20 1.53
C GLN A 29 -5.02 -27.05 2.12
N ARG A 30 -3.73 -27.30 2.39
CA ARG A 30 -2.81 -26.26 2.84
C ARG A 30 -2.74 -25.08 1.87
N PHE A 31 -2.61 -25.35 0.57
CA PHE A 31 -2.59 -24.30 -0.45
C PHE A 31 -3.85 -23.43 -0.43
N LEU A 32 -5.03 -24.04 -0.31
CA LEU A 32 -6.30 -23.31 -0.23
C LEU A 32 -6.39 -22.45 1.04
N LEU A 33 -5.98 -22.99 2.19
CA LEU A 33 -5.96 -22.22 3.44
C LEU A 33 -4.99 -21.05 3.38
N GLU A 34 -3.79 -21.25 2.82
CA GLU A 34 -2.80 -20.20 2.61
C GLU A 34 -3.35 -19.11 1.67
N LEU A 35 -4.04 -19.51 0.60
CA LEU A 35 -4.67 -18.62 -0.36
C LEU A 35 -5.80 -17.79 0.27
N GLU A 36 -6.69 -18.42 1.02
CA GLU A 36 -7.79 -17.75 1.72
C GLU A 36 -7.24 -16.78 2.76
N PHE A 37 -6.26 -17.23 3.56
CA PHE A 37 -5.61 -16.39 4.57
C PHE A 37 -4.97 -15.15 3.96
N VAL A 38 -4.18 -15.30 2.89
CA VAL A 38 -3.56 -14.15 2.21
C VAL A 38 -4.64 -13.20 1.71
N GLN A 39 -5.71 -13.70 1.10
CA GLN A 39 -6.80 -12.86 0.63
C GLN A 39 -7.51 -12.11 1.76
N CYS A 40 -7.64 -12.70 2.95
CA CYS A 40 -8.18 -12.00 4.12
C CYS A 40 -7.34 -10.78 4.53
N LEU A 41 -6.04 -10.75 4.22
CA LEU A 41 -5.19 -9.56 4.46
C LEU A 41 -5.61 -8.36 3.59
N ALA A 42 -6.41 -8.54 2.54
CA ALA A 42 -6.97 -7.42 1.80
C ALA A 42 -7.99 -6.59 2.61
N ASN A 43 -8.44 -7.09 3.78
CA ASN A 43 -9.35 -6.38 4.66
C ASN A 43 -8.58 -5.72 5.83
N PRO A 44 -8.53 -4.38 5.89
CA PRO A 44 -7.86 -3.67 6.98
C PRO A 44 -8.42 -4.00 8.37
N THR A 45 -9.70 -4.36 8.46
CA THR A 45 -10.33 -4.76 9.74
C THR A 45 -9.76 -6.07 10.26
N TYR A 46 -9.47 -7.02 9.37
CA TYR A 46 -8.86 -8.28 9.75
C TYR A 46 -7.41 -8.09 10.21
N ILE A 47 -6.64 -7.24 9.53
CA ILE A 47 -5.28 -6.89 9.97
C ILE A 47 -5.31 -6.23 11.35
N HIS A 48 -6.26 -5.32 11.60
CA HIS A 48 -6.42 -4.72 12.92
C HIS A 48 -6.75 -5.77 14.00
N TYR A 49 -7.64 -6.73 13.70
CA TYR A 49 -7.91 -7.84 14.59
C TYR A 49 -6.63 -8.66 14.89
N LEU A 50 -5.81 -8.96 13.89
CA LEU A 50 -4.54 -9.66 14.10
C LEU A 50 -3.58 -8.87 15.00
N ALA A 51 -3.54 -7.55 14.83
CA ALA A 51 -2.74 -6.67 15.68
C ALA A 51 -3.23 -6.64 17.13
N GLN A 52 -4.54 -6.56 17.35
CA GLN A 52 -5.12 -6.54 18.70
C GLN A 52 -4.89 -7.85 19.47
N ASN A 53 -4.89 -8.98 18.78
CA ASN A 53 -4.61 -10.29 19.37
C ASN A 53 -3.10 -10.59 19.49
N ARG A 54 -2.23 -9.61 19.22
CA ARG A 54 -0.77 -9.71 19.37
C ARG A 54 -0.08 -10.76 18.49
N TYR A 55 -0.70 -11.18 17.38
CA TYR A 55 -0.06 -12.10 16.43
C TYR A 55 1.20 -11.50 15.81
N PHE A 56 1.28 -10.17 15.68
CA PHE A 56 2.44 -9.49 15.10
C PHE A 56 3.64 -9.32 16.06
N GLU A 57 3.48 -9.68 17.34
CA GLU A 57 4.56 -9.73 18.33
C GLU A 57 5.33 -11.07 18.25
N ASP A 58 4.69 -12.12 17.75
CA ASP A 58 5.29 -13.45 17.60
C ASP A 58 6.20 -13.54 16.37
N GLU A 59 7.47 -13.87 16.59
CA GLU A 59 8.46 -14.06 15.54
C GLU A 59 8.12 -15.21 14.58
N ALA A 60 7.46 -16.27 15.07
CA ALA A 60 7.05 -17.38 14.23
C ALA A 60 6.01 -16.93 13.20
N PHE A 61 5.04 -16.10 13.62
CA PHE A 61 4.04 -15.55 12.72
C PHE A 61 4.65 -14.58 11.69
N ILE A 62 5.61 -13.76 12.08
CA ILE A 62 6.36 -12.90 11.15
C ILE A 62 7.13 -13.75 10.13
N GLY A 63 7.74 -14.85 10.56
CA GLY A 63 8.38 -15.83 9.68
C GLY A 63 7.40 -16.42 8.67
N TYR A 64 6.17 -16.71 9.11
CA TYR A 64 5.10 -17.20 8.23
C TYR A 64 4.66 -16.15 7.19
N LEU A 65 4.55 -14.87 7.57
CA LEU A 65 4.26 -13.78 6.63
C LEU A 65 5.37 -13.62 5.58
N LYS A 66 6.64 -13.83 5.96
CA LYS A 66 7.75 -13.88 4.99
C LYS A 66 7.62 -15.07 4.04
N TYR A 67 7.27 -16.24 4.56
CA TYR A 67 7.01 -17.41 3.73
C TYR A 67 5.92 -17.11 2.69
N LEU A 68 4.80 -16.50 3.09
CA LEU A 68 3.70 -16.15 2.18
C LEU A 68 4.06 -15.15 1.06
N GLN A 69 5.25 -14.52 1.07
CA GLN A 69 5.68 -13.69 -0.06
C GLN A 69 5.85 -14.50 -1.36
N TYR A 70 5.90 -15.84 -1.31
CA TYR A 70 5.89 -16.66 -2.53
C TYR A 70 4.63 -16.40 -3.40
N TRP A 71 3.53 -15.94 -2.80
CA TRP A 71 2.30 -15.56 -3.52
C TRP A 71 2.48 -14.37 -4.48
N GLN A 72 3.57 -13.60 -4.36
CA GLN A 72 3.89 -12.53 -5.30
C GLN A 72 4.47 -13.05 -6.62
N ARG A 73 4.96 -14.29 -6.67
CA ARG A 73 5.54 -14.87 -7.88
C ARG A 73 4.44 -15.10 -8.93
N PRO A 74 4.72 -14.88 -10.22
CA PRO A 74 3.69 -14.89 -11.28
C PRO A 74 2.95 -16.22 -11.40
N GLU A 75 3.56 -17.34 -11.01
CA GLU A 75 2.96 -18.67 -11.03
C GLU A 75 1.77 -18.78 -10.08
N TYR A 76 1.82 -18.07 -8.94
CA TYR A 76 0.83 -18.11 -7.87
C TYR A 76 -0.11 -16.90 -7.86
N THR A 77 0.39 -15.72 -8.27
CA THR A 77 -0.39 -14.47 -8.32
C THR A 77 -1.68 -14.61 -9.13
N LYS A 78 -1.71 -15.48 -10.15
CA LYS A 78 -2.89 -15.75 -10.98
C LYS A 78 -4.13 -16.24 -10.20
N PHE A 79 -3.93 -16.79 -9.00
CA PHE A 79 -5.01 -17.30 -8.15
C PHE A 79 -5.56 -16.23 -7.18
N ILE A 80 -4.93 -15.06 -7.10
CA ILE A 80 -5.33 -13.98 -6.19
C ILE A 80 -6.50 -13.19 -6.79
N MET A 81 -7.62 -13.16 -6.08
CA MET A 81 -8.79 -12.36 -6.50
C MET A 81 -8.70 -10.90 -6.04
N TYR A 82 -8.08 -10.66 -4.87
CA TYR A 82 -8.01 -9.33 -4.25
C TYR A 82 -6.58 -8.78 -4.25
N PRO A 83 -6.17 -7.98 -5.24
CA PRO A 83 -4.77 -7.58 -5.41
C PRO A 83 -4.18 -6.78 -4.24
N HIS A 84 -5.02 -6.10 -3.45
CA HIS A 84 -4.57 -5.36 -2.28
C HIS A 84 -3.99 -6.25 -1.16
N CYS A 85 -4.30 -7.55 -1.12
CA CYS A 85 -3.70 -8.43 -0.12
C CYS A 85 -2.17 -8.46 -0.22
N LEU A 86 -1.63 -8.45 -1.44
CA LEU A 86 -0.18 -8.47 -1.68
C LEU A 86 0.48 -7.17 -1.22
N PHE A 87 -0.20 -6.04 -1.42
CA PHE A 87 0.25 -4.73 -0.94
C PHE A 87 0.30 -4.69 0.59
N PHE A 88 -0.75 -5.16 1.27
CA PHE A 88 -0.73 -5.23 2.73
C PHE A 88 0.28 -6.25 3.26
N LEU A 89 0.47 -7.38 2.58
CA LEU A 89 1.49 -8.37 2.94
C LEU A 89 2.89 -7.76 2.92
N GLU A 90 3.18 -6.87 1.97
CA GLU A 90 4.43 -6.11 1.93
C GLU A 90 4.52 -5.08 3.07
N LEU A 91 3.45 -4.31 3.30
CA LEU A 91 3.42 -3.33 4.40
C LEU A 91 3.62 -4.00 5.76
N LEU A 92 3.05 -5.19 5.97
CA LEU A 92 3.19 -5.97 7.20
C LEU A 92 4.62 -6.41 7.50
N GLN A 93 5.53 -6.40 6.53
CA GLN A 93 6.95 -6.65 6.81
C GLN A 93 7.54 -5.57 7.70
N ASN A 94 7.08 -4.33 7.56
CA ASN A 94 7.50 -3.21 8.38
C ASN A 94 6.92 -3.31 9.79
N SER A 95 7.78 -3.35 10.81
CA SER A 95 7.37 -3.38 12.23
C SER A 95 6.56 -2.15 12.62
N ASN A 96 6.92 -0.98 12.10
CA ASN A 96 6.18 0.26 12.34
C ASN A 96 4.72 0.17 11.91
N PHE A 97 4.45 -0.43 10.73
CA PHE A 97 3.10 -0.59 10.23
C PHE A 97 2.29 -1.59 11.05
N ARG A 98 2.91 -2.71 11.46
CA ARG A 98 2.28 -3.70 12.34
C ARG A 98 1.80 -3.07 13.65
N ASN A 99 2.66 -2.28 14.29
CA ASN A 99 2.34 -1.57 15.53
C ASN A 99 1.27 -0.50 15.29
N ALA A 100 1.38 0.24 14.19
CA ALA A 100 0.42 1.28 13.82
C ALA A 100 -0.99 0.71 13.59
N MET A 101 -1.12 -0.52 13.04
CA MET A 101 -2.41 -1.16 12.78
C MET A 101 -3.14 -1.62 14.05
N ALA A 102 -2.49 -1.66 15.21
CA ALA A 102 -3.16 -1.90 16.49
C ALA A 102 -4.09 -0.74 16.88
N HIS A 103 -3.84 0.47 16.36
CA HIS A 103 -4.67 1.64 16.65
C HIS A 103 -5.90 1.70 15.71
N PRO A 104 -7.13 1.88 16.23
CA PRO A 104 -8.34 1.89 15.42
C PRO A 104 -8.27 2.94 14.30
N GLY A 105 -7.86 4.18 14.60
CA GLY A 105 -7.79 5.25 13.59
C GLY A 105 -6.99 4.91 12.32
N ASN A 106 -5.97 4.05 12.42
CA ASN A 106 -5.22 3.59 11.24
C ASN A 106 -5.98 2.54 10.43
N LYS A 107 -6.79 1.70 11.07
CA LYS A 107 -7.75 0.80 10.41
C LYS A 107 -8.74 1.61 9.57
N GLU A 108 -9.34 2.65 10.15
CA GLU A 108 -10.28 3.51 9.42
C GLU A 108 -9.60 4.26 8.27
N LEU A 109 -8.36 4.74 8.48
CA LEU A 109 -7.57 5.38 7.43
C LEU A 109 -7.29 4.42 6.27
N ALA A 110 -6.78 3.21 6.56
CA ALA A 110 -6.49 2.20 5.55
C ALA A 110 -7.76 1.79 4.79
N HIS A 111 -8.87 1.58 5.50
CA HIS A 111 -10.16 1.29 4.90
C HIS A 111 -10.64 2.43 3.98
N ARG A 112 -10.52 3.68 4.42
CA ARG A 112 -10.85 4.86 3.63
C ARG A 112 -9.99 4.94 2.37
N GLN A 113 -8.67 4.77 2.50
CA GLN A 113 -7.75 4.79 1.35
C GLN A 113 -8.10 3.72 0.32
N GLN A 114 -8.34 2.49 0.77
CA GLN A 114 -8.78 1.38 -0.09
C GLN A 114 -10.11 1.70 -0.80
N PHE A 115 -11.08 2.23 -0.08
CA PHE A 115 -12.35 2.67 -0.67
C PHE A 115 -12.15 3.75 -1.75
N PHE A 116 -11.37 4.79 -1.46
CA PHE A 116 -11.11 5.85 -2.44
C PHE A 116 -10.29 5.37 -3.63
N PHE A 117 -9.38 4.42 -3.44
CA PHE A 117 -8.64 3.80 -4.53
C PHE A 117 -9.60 3.10 -5.51
N TRP A 118 -10.53 2.30 -4.99
CA TRP A 118 -11.55 1.63 -5.82
C TRP A 118 -12.54 2.61 -6.43
N LYS A 119 -13.04 3.58 -5.66
CA LYS A 119 -13.96 4.60 -6.18
C LYS A 119 -13.35 5.38 -7.34
N ASN A 120 -12.05 5.68 -7.27
CA ASN A 120 -11.33 6.41 -8.30
C ASN A 120 -10.53 5.49 -9.24
N TYR A 121 -10.82 4.19 -9.27
CA TYR A 121 -10.02 3.20 -9.99
C TYR A 121 -9.81 3.57 -11.47
N ARG A 122 -10.88 4.02 -12.14
CA ARG A 122 -10.82 4.47 -13.54
C ARG A 122 -9.86 5.66 -13.72
N ASN A 123 -9.98 6.67 -12.85
CA ASN A 123 -9.17 7.89 -12.89
C ASN A 123 -7.71 7.61 -12.55
N ASN A 124 -7.44 6.76 -11.56
CA ASN A 124 -6.09 6.39 -11.16
C ASN A 124 -5.36 5.63 -12.28
N ARG A 125 -6.05 4.71 -12.98
CA ARG A 125 -5.46 4.02 -14.14
C ARG A 125 -5.20 4.94 -15.33
N LEU A 126 -6.10 5.88 -15.59
CA LEU A 126 -5.90 6.87 -16.66
C LEU A 126 -4.67 7.74 -16.42
N LYS A 127 -4.38 8.13 -15.17
CA LYS A 127 -3.16 8.87 -14.83
C LYS A 127 -1.89 8.12 -15.23
N HIS A 128 -1.79 6.83 -14.96
CA HIS A 128 -0.60 6.04 -15.32
C HIS A 128 -0.51 5.72 -16.82
N ILE A 129 -1.65 5.67 -17.53
CA ILE A 129 -1.67 5.45 -18.98
C ILE A 129 -1.26 6.73 -19.73
N LEU A 130 -1.69 7.90 -19.24
CA LEU A 130 -1.43 9.19 -19.89
C LEU A 130 -0.09 9.82 -19.46
N ALA A 131 0.36 9.58 -18.23
CA ALA A 131 1.62 10.10 -17.71
C ALA A 131 2.85 9.24 -18.08
N ARG A 132 2.83 8.57 -19.25
CA ARG A 132 4.07 8.14 -19.91
C ARG A 132 4.41 9.22 -20.95
N PRO A 133 5.21 10.25 -20.62
CA PRO A 133 5.85 11.05 -21.66
C PRO A 133 6.65 10.10 -22.56
N LEU A 134 6.45 10.22 -23.87
CA LEU A 134 7.39 9.66 -24.84
C LEU A 134 8.80 10.16 -24.47
N PRO A 135 9.85 9.32 -24.49
CA PRO A 135 11.20 9.81 -24.31
C PRO A 135 11.45 10.91 -25.34
N GLU A 136 11.66 12.13 -24.85
CA GLU A 136 12.00 13.29 -25.65
C GLU A 136 13.28 12.93 -26.43
N PRO A 137 13.28 12.97 -27.78
CA PRO A 137 14.48 12.71 -28.54
C PRO A 137 15.51 13.76 -28.15
N VAL A 138 16.59 13.31 -27.52
CA VAL A 138 17.76 14.13 -27.20
C VAL A 138 18.20 14.81 -28.49
N ALA A 139 17.87 16.09 -28.64
CA ALA A 139 18.36 16.91 -29.73
C ALA A 139 19.88 16.95 -29.60
N ALA A 140 20.56 16.41 -30.60
CA ALA A 140 22.01 16.37 -30.70
C ALA A 140 22.59 17.80 -30.52
N PRO A 141 23.76 17.95 -29.87
CA PRO A 141 24.40 19.25 -29.70
C PRO A 141 24.72 19.86 -31.08
N PRO A 142 24.43 21.15 -31.31
CA PRO A 142 24.68 21.76 -32.61
C PRO A 142 26.18 21.85 -32.89
N ALA A 143 26.60 21.18 -33.97
CA ALA A 143 27.93 21.25 -34.51
C ALA A 143 28.27 22.67 -35.00
N SER A 144 29.52 23.06 -34.74
CA SER A 144 30.19 24.32 -35.03
C SER A 144 29.90 24.91 -36.41
N ALA A 145 29.43 26.16 -36.46
CA ALA A 145 29.42 26.99 -37.67
C ALA A 145 30.63 27.96 -37.67
N PRO A 146 31.29 28.23 -38.83
CA PRO A 146 32.48 29.09 -38.93
C PRO A 146 32.16 30.59 -38.83
N PRO A 147 33.15 31.46 -38.51
CA PRO A 147 32.92 32.87 -38.19
C PRO A 147 32.75 33.75 -39.45
N LEU A 148 31.80 34.68 -39.41
CA LEU A 148 31.64 35.76 -40.39
C LEU A 148 32.10 37.12 -39.79
N PRO A 149 32.65 38.04 -40.61
CA PRO A 149 33.46 39.19 -40.19
C PRO A 149 32.67 40.40 -39.64
N PRO A 150 33.35 41.38 -38.97
CA PRO A 150 32.71 42.43 -38.20
C PRO A 150 32.37 43.68 -39.03
N VAL A 151 31.23 44.32 -38.74
CA VAL A 151 30.94 45.70 -39.17
C VAL A 151 30.36 46.53 -38.00
N PRO A 152 30.68 47.86 -37.92
CA PRO A 152 30.59 48.68 -36.70
C PRO A 152 29.32 49.58 -36.62
N PRO A 153 29.10 50.35 -35.52
CA PRO A 153 27.78 50.70 -34.97
C PRO A 153 27.31 52.13 -35.27
N VAL A 154 26.00 52.41 -35.14
CA VAL A 154 25.44 53.75 -34.80
C VAL A 154 24.02 53.65 -34.20
N PRO A 155 23.57 54.64 -33.38
CA PRO A 155 22.61 54.43 -32.29
C PRO A 155 21.21 55.08 -32.44
N ALA A 156 20.29 54.57 -31.60
CA ALA A 156 19.11 55.16 -30.95
C ALA A 156 18.06 55.97 -31.74
N THR A 157 16.78 55.56 -31.68
CA THR A 157 15.61 56.42 -31.37
C THR A 157 14.34 55.57 -31.07
N THR A 158 13.86 55.77 -29.85
CA THR A 158 12.48 55.77 -29.26
C THR A 158 11.25 55.37 -30.11
N ILE A 159 10.36 54.53 -29.55
CA ILE A 159 8.95 54.80 -29.13
C ILE A 159 8.22 53.47 -28.81
N ALA A 160 7.22 53.60 -27.94
CA ALA A 160 6.64 52.64 -27.01
C ALA A 160 5.48 51.75 -27.52
N VAL A 161 5.03 50.91 -26.56
CA VAL A 161 3.72 50.25 -26.38
C VAL A 161 3.52 48.91 -27.09
N THR A 162 3.46 47.81 -26.32
CA THR A 162 2.25 47.00 -26.08
C THR A 162 2.59 45.67 -25.37
N ALA A 163 1.72 45.31 -24.43
CA ALA A 163 1.36 43.95 -23.96
C ALA A 163 2.41 43.03 -23.28
N SER A 164 2.04 42.61 -22.05
CA SER A 164 2.55 41.49 -21.22
C SER A 164 2.43 40.11 -21.93
N PRO A 165 2.90 38.94 -21.38
CA PRO A 165 3.35 38.69 -19.99
C PRO A 165 4.51 37.65 -19.76
N ALA A 166 4.82 37.51 -18.45
CA ALA A 166 5.42 36.37 -17.72
C ALA A 166 6.96 36.35 -17.60
N PRO A 167 7.57 35.66 -16.59
CA PRO A 167 6.97 34.78 -15.57
C PRO A 167 7.49 34.94 -14.11
N ALA A 168 6.81 34.19 -13.23
CA ALA A 168 7.34 33.48 -12.04
C ALA A 168 7.93 34.28 -10.87
N LEU A 169 7.21 34.26 -9.74
CA LEU A 169 7.79 34.02 -8.41
C LEU A 169 6.80 33.19 -7.57
N SER A 170 7.38 32.37 -6.69
CA SER A 170 6.79 31.27 -5.92
C SER A 170 5.89 31.74 -4.74
N PRO A 171 5.94 31.10 -3.57
CA PRO A 171 5.04 30.10 -3.02
C PRO A 171 4.10 30.69 -1.94
N MET A 172 2.81 30.33 -1.91
CA MET A 172 1.93 30.71 -0.81
C MET A 172 1.15 29.49 -0.32
N GLN A 173 1.37 29.03 0.92
CA GLN A 173 1.07 29.64 2.22
C GLN A 173 -0.26 29.12 2.77
N PHE A 174 -0.16 28.59 3.99
CA PHE A 174 -1.24 28.23 4.87
C PHE A 174 -2.02 29.50 5.24
N SER A 175 -3.30 29.60 4.89
CA SER A 175 -4.18 30.66 5.41
C SER A 175 -5.61 30.15 5.55
N ILE A 176 -6.07 30.12 6.80
CA ILE A 176 -7.45 29.99 7.25
C ILE A 176 -8.20 31.29 6.90
N PRO A 177 -9.44 31.26 6.37
CA PRO A 177 -10.32 32.41 6.38
C PRO A 177 -11.31 32.35 7.57
N PRO A 178 -11.58 33.48 8.25
CA PRO A 178 -12.53 33.56 9.35
C PRO A 178 -13.97 33.86 8.88
N GLY A 179 -14.94 33.26 9.59
CA GLY A 179 -16.25 33.81 9.98
C GLY A 179 -17.20 34.41 8.94
N SER A 180 -18.35 33.73 8.71
CA SER A 180 -19.66 34.38 8.62
C SER A 180 -20.75 33.43 9.15
N ALA A 181 -21.70 34.00 9.90
CA ALA A 181 -22.69 33.33 10.75
C ALA A 181 -24.09 33.24 10.11
N LEU A 182 -24.99 32.52 10.79
CA LEU A 182 -26.44 32.30 10.58
C LEU A 182 -26.83 31.19 9.59
N ALA A 183 -27.75 30.26 9.86
CA ALA A 183 -28.70 30.07 10.96
C ALA A 183 -29.02 28.57 11.15
N LYS A 184 -29.37 28.20 12.39
CA LYS A 184 -29.84 26.87 12.81
C LYS A 184 -31.15 26.49 12.12
N ASN A 185 -31.26 25.24 11.69
CA ASN A 185 -32.56 24.58 11.52
C ASN A 185 -32.43 23.12 11.96
N ASP A 186 -32.69 22.88 13.24
CA ASP A 186 -33.01 21.58 13.80
C ASP A 186 -34.47 21.26 13.46
N MET A 187 -34.71 20.32 12.55
CA MET A 187 -36.03 19.71 12.38
C MET A 187 -35.97 18.25 12.82
N ARG A 188 -36.48 18.07 14.02
CA ARG A 188 -36.74 16.83 14.76
C ARG A 188 -37.59 15.87 13.92
N ASN A 189 -37.03 14.73 13.50
CA ASN A 189 -37.84 13.60 13.01
C ASN A 189 -38.11 12.62 14.15
N SER A 190 -39.23 12.82 14.81
CA SER A 190 -39.82 11.90 15.78
C SER A 190 -40.94 11.11 15.12
N GLY A 191 -40.84 9.78 15.13
CA GLY A 191 -42.01 8.89 15.08
C GLY A 191 -42.12 7.98 13.87
N VAL A 192 -41.40 6.85 13.87
CA VAL A 192 -41.88 5.60 13.25
C VAL A 192 -41.65 4.45 14.22
N ASP A 193 -42.35 4.51 15.36
CA ASP A 193 -42.67 3.33 16.16
C ASP A 193 -43.99 2.75 15.63
N ARG A 194 -43.91 1.82 14.68
CA ARG A 194 -45.02 0.92 14.33
C ARG A 194 -44.51 -0.35 13.64
N ARG A 195 -43.66 -1.10 14.35
CA ARG A 195 -43.39 -2.52 14.05
C ARG A 195 -43.60 -3.35 15.31
N LYS A 196 -44.86 -3.67 15.61
CA LYS A 196 -45.18 -4.91 16.33
C LYS A 196 -46.67 -5.26 16.21
N ARG A 197 -46.92 -6.55 16.03
CA ARG A 197 -48.19 -7.29 16.20
C ARG A 197 -49.05 -7.54 14.95
N LYS A 198 -48.64 -8.55 14.17
CA LYS A 198 -49.56 -9.47 13.46
C LYS A 198 -49.09 -10.92 13.69
N LYS A 199 -49.82 -11.63 14.57
CA LYS A 199 -49.88 -13.07 14.92
C LYS A 199 -50.49 -13.09 16.34
N GLU A 200 -51.58 -13.74 16.70
CA GLU A 200 -52.47 -14.76 16.12
C GLU A 200 -53.88 -14.54 16.72
N VAL A 201 -54.91 -14.91 15.97
CA VAL A 201 -56.18 -15.63 16.29
C VAL A 201 -57.11 -15.42 15.10
#